data_AF-A0A958LJ78-F1
#
_entry.id   AF-A0A958LJ78-F1
#
_cell.length_a   1.000
_cell.length_b   1.000
_cell.length_c   1.000
_cell.angle_alpha   90.00
_cell.angle_beta   90.00
_cell.angle_gamma   90.00
#
_symmetry.space_group_name_H-M   'P 1'
#
loop_
_entity.id
_entity.type
_entity.pdbx_description
1 polymer ?
#
loop_
_entity_poly.entity_id
_entity_poly.type
_entity_poly.pdbx_seq_one_letter_code
_entity_poly.pdbx_strand_id
1 'polypeptide(L)'
;DCSGYIYHLLERECSVQRRHQKIIEEALSPSLTEELRFSLMEVSTKIARAANYLGAGTVEFLFQDGKFYFMEMNTRLQVEHPVTEMVMGVDLVKAQLLTAMGQSLVWPKDPVPRGHALECRIYAEDCYQGGIPSTGRLGSYRFPYGPGRRLEIGFEPGDEITSFYDPMIAKVVVWDETRGRAIHKMMSTLRDTIFFGVKTNIPLLIEMLSHTQFIEGSMTTKFVESFFSQGLKKKERSSFEKKLAKELYHQFPCGSSSTGFLSEGSTSGGDEMTSPAENPWAHAWRKG
;
A
#
# COMPACT_ATOMS: atom_id res chain seq x y z
N ASP A 1 -10.69 22.89 3.40
CA ASP A 1 -10.46 23.17 1.98
C ASP A 1 -10.30 24.69 1.82
N CYS A 2 -10.28 25.21 0.60
CA CYS A 2 -10.10 26.65 0.37
C CYS A 2 -11.29 27.52 0.83
N SER A 3 -12.45 26.93 1.12
CA SER A 3 -13.60 27.64 1.69
C SER A 3 -13.51 27.82 3.21
N GLY A 4 -12.51 27.20 3.84
CA GLY A 4 -12.38 27.11 5.31
C GLY A 4 -13.16 25.96 5.93
N TYR A 5 -13.89 25.16 5.15
CA TYR A 5 -14.56 23.98 5.66
C TYR A 5 -13.57 22.84 5.92
N ILE A 6 -13.71 22.14 7.06
CA ILE A 6 -12.84 21.02 7.43
C ILE A 6 -13.63 19.73 7.29
N TYR A 7 -13.17 18.85 6.40
CA TYR A 7 -13.68 17.49 6.26
C TYR A 7 -12.87 16.55 7.14
N HIS A 8 -13.53 15.83 8.04
CA HIS A 8 -12.93 14.71 8.75
C HIS A 8 -13.36 13.40 8.08
N LEU A 9 -12.40 12.54 7.72
CA LEU A 9 -12.64 11.31 6.96
C LEU A 9 -12.41 10.05 7.80
N LEU A 10 -12.75 10.18 9.10
CA LEU A 10 -12.59 9.15 10.12
C LEU A 10 -11.12 8.77 10.35
N GLU A 11 -10.90 7.76 11.18
CA GLU A 11 -9.59 7.30 11.62
C GLU A 11 -9.05 6.13 10.78
N ARG A 12 -7.74 5.91 10.93
CA ARG A 12 -7.06 4.69 10.47
C ARG A 12 -6.33 4.06 11.64
N GLU A 13 -6.38 2.74 11.73
CA GLU A 13 -5.61 1.95 12.69
C GLU A 13 -4.29 1.52 12.05
N CYS A 14 -3.18 1.85 12.70
CA CYS A 14 -1.82 1.62 12.19
C CYS A 14 -0.93 0.92 13.22
N SER A 15 -1.50 0.27 14.24
CA SER A 15 -0.75 -0.41 15.30
C SER A 15 0.14 -1.55 14.81
N VAL A 16 -0.14 -2.16 13.64
CA VAL A 16 0.70 -3.21 13.07
C VAL A 16 1.90 -2.59 12.36
N GLN A 17 2.97 -2.42 13.13
CA GLN A 17 4.22 -1.80 12.71
C GLN A 17 5.45 -2.50 13.29
N ARG A 18 6.62 -2.32 12.68
CA ARG A 18 7.91 -2.83 13.16
C ARG A 18 8.92 -1.69 13.17
N ARG A 19 9.53 -1.40 14.33
CA ARG A 19 10.52 -0.30 14.48
C ARG A 19 10.01 1.03 13.89
N HIS A 20 8.75 1.38 14.20
CA HIS A 20 8.05 2.57 13.70
C HIS A 20 7.75 2.59 12.19
N GLN A 21 8.02 1.49 11.48
CA GLN A 21 7.59 1.32 10.09
C GLN A 21 6.23 0.61 10.07
N LYS A 22 5.18 1.32 9.61
CA LYS A 22 3.84 0.76 9.42
C LYS A 22 3.89 -0.36 8.37
N ILE A 23 3.16 -1.46 8.61
CA ILE A 23 3.16 -2.66 7.76
C ILE A 23 1.75 -3.00 7.26
N ILE A 24 0.77 -2.96 8.15
CA ILE A 24 -0.64 -3.17 7.84
C ILE A 24 -1.44 -2.01 8.45
N GLU A 25 -2.30 -1.44 7.64
CA GLU A 25 -3.19 -0.34 8.01
C GLU A 25 -4.63 -0.68 7.67
N GLU A 26 -5.56 -0.19 8.48
CA GLU A 26 -6.98 -0.34 8.20
C GLU A 26 -7.76 0.94 8.46
N ALA A 27 -8.81 1.18 7.68
CA ALA A 27 -9.75 2.28 7.94
C ALA A 27 -10.88 1.78 8.84
N LEU A 28 -11.22 2.60 9.83
CA LEU A 28 -12.05 2.25 11.00
C LEU A 28 -11.32 1.29 11.95
N SER A 29 -10.90 1.80 13.10
CA SER A 29 -10.23 0.99 14.11
C SER A 29 -11.24 0.05 14.77
N PRO A 30 -10.95 -1.27 14.84
CA PRO A 30 -11.79 -2.22 15.56
C PRO A 30 -11.74 -2.00 17.08
N SER A 31 -10.76 -1.25 17.58
CA SER A 31 -10.54 -1.01 19.01
C SER A 31 -11.31 0.21 19.54
N LEU A 32 -11.96 0.98 18.66
CA LEU A 32 -12.68 2.21 19.02
C LEU A 32 -14.20 2.04 18.98
N THR A 33 -14.86 2.52 20.03
CA THR A 33 -16.32 2.71 20.03
C THR A 33 -16.71 3.95 19.21
N GLU A 34 -17.98 4.07 18.85
CA GLU A 34 -18.47 5.24 18.12
C GLU A 34 -18.29 6.54 18.91
N GLU A 35 -18.45 6.52 20.23
CA GLU A 35 -18.27 7.68 21.09
C GLU A 35 -16.81 8.17 21.07
N LEU A 36 -15.86 7.22 21.12
CA LEU A 36 -14.43 7.54 21.03
C LEU A 36 -14.05 8.05 19.64
N ARG A 37 -14.61 7.47 18.58
CA ARG A 37 -14.43 7.92 17.19
C ARG A 37 -14.93 9.35 17.00
N PHE A 38 -16.11 9.67 17.51
CA PHE A 38 -16.66 11.03 17.48
C PHE A 38 -15.76 12.01 18.24
N SER A 39 -15.26 11.60 19.42
CA SER A 39 -14.35 12.42 20.22
C SER A 39 -13.04 12.71 19.48
N LEU A 40 -12.45 11.71 18.82
CA LEU A 40 -11.26 11.87 17.98
C LEU A 40 -11.51 12.82 16.81
N MET A 41 -12.67 12.70 16.15
CA MET A 41 -13.08 13.60 15.07
C MET A 41 -13.16 15.05 15.54
N GLU A 42 -13.79 15.29 16.69
CA GLU A 42 -13.96 16.64 17.23
C GLU A 42 -12.60 17.28 17.56
N VAL A 43 -11.72 16.53 18.23
CA VAL A 43 -10.37 17.00 18.60
C VAL A 43 -9.53 17.28 17.34
N SER A 44 -9.53 16.37 16.37
CA SER A 44 -8.79 16.54 15.12
C SER A 44 -9.26 17.76 14.33
N THR A 45 -10.57 17.98 14.27
CA THR A 45 -11.17 19.15 13.60
C THR A 45 -10.81 20.46 14.33
N LYS A 46 -10.78 20.46 15.67
CA LYS A 46 -10.34 21.61 16.46
C LYS A 46 -8.87 21.96 16.21
N ILE A 47 -7.99 20.95 16.16
CA ILE A 47 -6.56 21.13 15.85
C ILE A 47 -6.38 21.74 14.46
N ALA A 48 -7.01 21.14 13.44
CA ALA A 48 -6.93 21.65 12.07
C ALA A 48 -7.45 23.09 11.95
N ARG A 49 -8.53 23.43 12.65
CA ARG A 49 -9.09 24.81 12.68
C ARG A 49 -8.15 25.79 13.36
N ALA A 50 -7.59 25.43 14.52
CA ALA A 50 -6.65 26.28 15.24
C ALA A 50 -5.38 26.56 14.43
N ALA A 51 -4.95 25.60 13.62
CA ALA A 51 -3.81 25.73 12.73
C ALA A 51 -4.12 26.46 11.40
N ASN A 52 -5.39 26.84 11.14
CA ASN A 52 -5.85 27.31 9.83
C ASN A 52 -5.39 26.39 8.68
N TYR A 53 -5.49 25.07 8.91
CA TYR A 53 -4.85 24.09 8.04
C TYR A 53 -5.53 23.98 6.68
N LEU A 54 -4.73 23.95 5.62
CA LEU A 54 -5.16 23.85 4.23
C LEU A 54 -4.52 22.62 3.56
N GLY A 55 -5.33 21.84 2.86
CA GLY A 55 -4.90 20.59 2.20
C GLY A 55 -5.27 19.34 3.01
N ALA A 56 -4.68 18.20 2.63
CA ALA A 56 -4.83 16.94 3.36
C ALA A 56 -3.78 16.84 4.47
N GLY A 57 -4.18 16.38 5.65
CA GLY A 57 -3.32 16.17 6.79
C GLY A 57 -3.85 15.04 7.66
N THR A 58 -3.03 14.55 8.58
CA THR A 58 -3.41 13.48 9.53
C THR A 58 -2.99 13.88 10.93
N VAL A 59 -3.90 13.78 11.88
CA VAL A 59 -3.61 13.93 13.30
C VAL A 59 -3.42 12.54 13.89
N GLU A 60 -2.26 12.27 14.47
CA GLU A 60 -1.92 10.97 15.05
C GLU A 60 -2.13 10.97 16.56
N PHE A 61 -2.64 9.84 17.07
CA PHE A 61 -2.93 9.62 18.47
C PHE A 61 -2.40 8.27 18.94
N LEU A 62 -1.95 8.19 20.21
CA LEU A 62 -1.79 6.92 20.91
C LEU A 62 -3.08 6.59 21.65
N PHE A 63 -3.55 5.35 21.55
CA PHE A 63 -4.68 4.86 22.32
C PHE A 63 -4.21 3.84 23.37
N GLN A 64 -4.56 4.08 24.63
CA GLN A 64 -4.23 3.21 25.75
C GLN A 64 -5.30 3.33 26.84
N ASP A 65 -5.76 2.19 27.37
CA ASP A 65 -6.69 2.10 28.50
C ASP A 65 -7.96 2.96 28.33
N GLY A 66 -8.54 2.95 27.12
CA GLY A 66 -9.76 3.69 26.79
C GLY A 66 -9.56 5.19 26.57
N LYS A 67 -8.32 5.68 26.55
CA LYS A 67 -7.98 7.10 26.36
C LYS A 67 -7.05 7.27 25.16
N PHE A 68 -7.23 8.36 24.44
CA PHE A 68 -6.32 8.76 23.37
C PHE A 68 -5.49 9.99 23.76
N TYR A 69 -4.26 10.05 23.26
CA TYR A 69 -3.30 11.11 23.51
C TYR A 69 -2.76 11.61 22.18
N PHE A 70 -2.81 12.92 21.94
CA PHE A 70 -2.24 13.53 20.74
C PHE A 70 -0.73 13.25 20.68
N MET A 71 -0.25 12.83 19.50
CA MET A 71 1.18 12.69 19.23
C MET A 71 1.67 13.85 18.37
N GLU A 72 1.15 13.93 17.15
CA GLU A 72 1.61 14.88 16.15
C GLU A 72 0.53 15.11 15.08
N MET A 73 0.74 16.15 14.28
CA MET A 73 -0.03 16.38 13.06
C MET A 73 0.93 16.31 11.86
N ASN A 74 0.71 15.32 11.01
CA ASN A 74 1.40 15.21 9.74
C ASN A 74 0.74 16.11 8.70
N THR A 75 1.47 17.13 8.27
CA THR A 75 0.99 18.16 7.32
C THR A 75 1.17 17.75 5.85
N ARG A 76 0.96 16.46 5.56
CA ARG A 76 1.12 15.86 4.23
C ARG A 76 0.18 14.68 4.07
N LEU A 77 -0.03 14.28 2.82
CA LEU A 77 -0.70 13.02 2.50
C LEU A 77 0.10 11.85 3.10
N GLN A 78 -0.61 10.93 3.74
CA GLN A 78 -0.01 9.73 4.31
C GLN A 78 0.03 8.59 3.28
N VAL A 79 0.96 7.66 3.47
CA VAL A 79 1.12 6.51 2.58
C VAL A 79 -0.16 5.68 2.56
N GLU A 80 -0.76 5.49 3.74
CA GLU A 80 -1.98 4.73 4.00
C GLU A 80 -3.29 5.49 3.70
N HIS A 81 -3.25 6.61 2.99
CA HIS A 81 -4.47 7.30 2.56
C HIS A 81 -5.45 6.43 1.73
N PRO A 82 -5.02 5.39 0.97
CA PRO A 82 -5.95 4.58 0.18
C PRO A 82 -7.01 3.86 1.01
N VAL A 83 -6.73 3.44 2.26
CA VAL A 83 -7.78 2.79 3.07
C VAL A 83 -8.94 3.75 3.37
N THR A 84 -8.64 5.03 3.60
CA THR A 84 -9.65 6.07 3.76
C THR A 84 -10.42 6.29 2.46
N GLU A 85 -9.73 6.40 1.32
CA GLU A 85 -10.38 6.58 0.02
C GLU A 85 -11.34 5.45 -0.32
N MET A 86 -10.94 4.20 -0.06
CA MET A 86 -11.75 3.01 -0.35
C MET A 86 -13.04 2.97 0.48
N VAL A 87 -12.97 3.33 1.76
CA VAL A 87 -14.14 3.35 2.66
C VAL A 87 -15.04 4.56 2.39
N MET A 88 -14.45 5.74 2.14
CA MET A 88 -15.19 7.00 2.02
C MET A 88 -15.65 7.28 0.58
N GLY A 89 -15.08 6.62 -0.42
CA GLY A 89 -15.40 6.86 -1.83
C GLY A 89 -14.92 8.22 -2.34
N VAL A 90 -13.77 8.68 -1.86
CA VAL A 90 -13.18 9.97 -2.21
C VAL A 90 -11.79 9.79 -2.83
N ASP A 91 -11.28 10.86 -3.45
CA ASP A 91 -9.92 10.94 -3.97
C ASP A 91 -9.22 12.13 -3.30
N LEU A 92 -8.29 11.82 -2.39
CA LEU A 92 -7.57 12.77 -1.57
C LEU A 92 -6.50 13.52 -2.36
N VAL A 93 -5.87 12.86 -3.34
CA VAL A 93 -4.89 13.52 -4.23
C VAL A 93 -5.59 14.57 -5.07
N LYS A 94 -6.72 14.21 -5.69
CA LYS A 94 -7.58 15.16 -6.41
C LYS A 94 -8.04 16.29 -5.50
N ALA A 95 -8.47 15.98 -4.28
CA ALA A 95 -8.90 17.00 -3.32
C ALA A 95 -7.80 17.99 -2.95
N GLN A 96 -6.56 17.52 -2.79
CA GLN A 96 -5.41 18.38 -2.56
C GLN A 96 -5.18 19.32 -3.75
N LEU A 97 -5.21 18.80 -4.98
CA LEU A 97 -5.05 19.61 -6.19
C LEU A 97 -6.16 20.67 -6.31
N LEU A 98 -7.43 20.28 -6.14
CA LEU A 98 -8.57 21.19 -6.17
C LEU A 98 -8.43 22.29 -5.12
N THR A 99 -8.08 21.91 -3.88
CA THR A 99 -7.87 22.86 -2.79
C THR A 99 -6.73 23.83 -3.10
N ALA A 100 -5.62 23.35 -3.65
CA ALA A 100 -4.47 24.18 -4.04
C ALA A 100 -4.82 25.15 -5.19
N MET A 101 -5.75 24.77 -6.07
CA MET A 101 -6.30 25.63 -7.12
C MET A 101 -7.39 26.60 -6.62
N GLY A 102 -7.67 26.64 -5.32
CA GLY A 102 -8.72 27.49 -4.75
C GLY A 102 -10.14 27.00 -5.07
N GLN A 103 -10.30 25.73 -5.43
CA GLN A 103 -11.60 25.10 -5.68
C GLN A 103 -12.11 24.37 -4.43
N SER A 104 -13.33 24.71 -4.03
CA SER A 104 -14.00 24.06 -2.89
C SER A 104 -14.33 22.61 -3.21
N LEU A 105 -14.29 21.75 -2.20
CA LEU A 105 -14.66 20.35 -2.37
C LEU A 105 -16.18 20.21 -2.34
N VAL A 106 -16.71 19.32 -3.20
CA VAL A 106 -18.15 19.02 -3.26
C VAL A 106 -18.41 17.65 -2.65
N TRP A 107 -18.01 17.49 -1.39
CA TRP A 107 -18.25 16.27 -0.62
C TRP A 107 -19.40 16.46 0.37
N PRO A 108 -20.12 15.39 0.74
CA PRO A 108 -21.04 15.41 1.86
C PRO A 108 -20.33 15.92 3.12
N LYS A 109 -21.02 16.76 3.88
CA LYS A 109 -20.48 17.33 5.13
C LYS A 109 -20.26 16.28 6.22
N ASP A 110 -21.06 15.23 6.18
CA ASP A 110 -21.00 14.07 7.07
C ASP A 110 -20.99 12.79 6.22
N PRO A 111 -19.81 12.43 5.67
CA PRO A 111 -19.70 11.27 4.80
C PRO A 111 -19.81 9.98 5.61
N VAL A 112 -20.70 9.08 5.19
CA VAL A 112 -20.89 7.78 5.85
C VAL A 112 -19.87 6.78 5.28
N PRO A 113 -19.06 6.12 6.12
CA PRO A 113 -18.13 5.10 5.67
C PRO A 113 -18.88 3.88 5.12
N ARG A 114 -18.30 3.23 4.11
CA ARG A 114 -18.85 2.00 3.54
C ARG A 114 -17.85 0.89 3.74
N GLY A 115 -18.28 -0.21 4.35
CA GLY A 115 -17.46 -1.41 4.53
C GLY A 115 -16.16 -1.15 5.30
N HIS A 116 -15.13 -1.91 4.95
CA HIS A 116 -13.83 -1.92 5.62
C HIS A 116 -12.72 -2.04 4.59
N ALA A 117 -11.62 -1.32 4.79
CA ALA A 117 -10.45 -1.42 3.93
C ALA A 117 -9.19 -1.78 4.71
N LEU A 118 -8.34 -2.58 4.09
CA LEU A 118 -7.02 -2.98 4.57
C LEU A 118 -5.98 -2.61 3.52
N GLU A 119 -4.85 -2.07 3.96
CA GLU A 119 -3.65 -1.89 3.17
C GLU A 119 -2.53 -2.74 3.75
N CYS A 120 -1.76 -3.37 2.88
CA CYS A 120 -0.54 -4.07 3.22
C CYS A 120 0.59 -3.51 2.37
N ARG A 121 1.66 -3.08 3.03
CA ARG A 121 2.90 -2.65 2.38
C ARG A 121 3.75 -3.86 2.04
N ILE A 122 3.98 -4.08 0.76
CA ILE A 122 4.91 -5.09 0.29
C ILE A 122 6.30 -4.47 0.30
N TYR A 123 7.13 -4.96 1.22
CA TYR A 123 8.54 -4.62 1.31
C TYR A 123 9.38 -5.70 0.63
N ALA A 124 10.40 -5.27 -0.11
CA ALA A 124 11.49 -6.12 -0.59
C ALA A 124 12.40 -6.49 0.59
N GLU A 125 11.98 -7.47 1.37
CA GLU A 125 12.66 -7.93 2.60
C GLU A 125 12.58 -9.45 2.74
N ASP A 126 13.60 -10.05 3.36
CA ASP A 126 13.58 -11.46 3.74
C ASP A 126 12.94 -11.67 5.12
N CYS A 127 11.65 -12.04 5.13
CA CYS A 127 10.93 -12.35 6.37
C CYS A 127 11.47 -13.56 7.15
N TYR A 128 12.33 -14.39 6.55
CA TYR A 128 12.95 -15.55 7.20
C TYR A 128 14.35 -15.24 7.78
N GLN A 129 14.82 -14.01 7.60
CA GLN A 129 16.10 -13.53 8.14
C GLN A 129 15.90 -12.20 8.89
N GLY A 130 14.81 -12.09 9.66
CA GLY A 130 14.55 -10.91 10.48
C GLY A 130 14.19 -9.64 9.69
N GLY A 131 13.77 -9.76 8.43
CA GLY A 131 13.35 -8.62 7.61
C GLY A 131 14.50 -7.81 7.01
N ILE A 132 15.65 -8.44 6.76
CA ILE A 132 16.77 -7.78 6.07
C ILE A 132 16.31 -7.36 4.65
N PRO A 133 16.64 -6.13 4.19
CA PRO A 133 16.32 -5.69 2.84
C PRO A 133 16.83 -6.65 1.76
N SER A 134 15.99 -6.92 0.77
CA SER A 134 16.28 -7.72 -0.41
C SER A 134 16.51 -6.79 -1.60
N THR A 135 17.76 -6.44 -1.87
CA THR A 135 18.14 -5.65 -3.04
C THR A 135 18.31 -6.53 -4.29
N GLY A 136 18.33 -5.90 -5.45
CA GLY A 136 18.58 -6.53 -6.74
C GLY A 136 17.52 -6.22 -7.77
N ARG A 137 17.63 -6.87 -8.93
CA ARG A 137 16.74 -6.63 -10.05
C ARG A 137 15.36 -7.26 -9.80
N LEU A 138 14.33 -6.44 -9.92
CA LEU A 138 12.95 -6.91 -9.96
C LEU A 138 12.74 -7.65 -11.28
N GLY A 139 12.43 -8.93 -11.22
CA GLY A 139 12.28 -9.77 -12.41
C GLY A 139 10.91 -9.58 -13.05
N SER A 140 9.86 -10.07 -12.39
CA SER A 140 8.46 -9.89 -12.81
C SER A 140 7.57 -9.91 -11.59
N TYR A 141 6.38 -9.33 -11.70
CA TYR A 141 5.36 -9.45 -10.68
C TYR A 141 3.99 -9.68 -11.30
N ARG A 142 3.08 -10.27 -10.52
CA ARG A 142 1.69 -10.48 -10.90
C ARG A 142 0.82 -10.26 -9.68
N PHE A 143 -0.30 -9.59 -9.89
CA PHE A 143 -1.33 -9.39 -8.87
C PHE A 143 -2.68 -9.88 -9.37
N PRO A 144 -3.55 -10.38 -8.48
CA PRO A 144 -4.93 -10.68 -8.84
C PRO A 144 -5.74 -9.38 -8.91
N TYR A 145 -6.36 -9.13 -10.05
CA TYR A 145 -7.30 -8.02 -10.23
C TYR A 145 -8.72 -8.41 -9.83
N GLY A 146 -9.56 -7.43 -9.55
CA GLY A 146 -11.00 -7.64 -9.37
C GLY A 146 -11.64 -6.65 -8.39
N PRO A 147 -12.95 -6.81 -8.12
CA PRO A 147 -13.71 -5.87 -7.30
C PRO A 147 -13.13 -5.69 -5.90
N GLY A 148 -13.03 -4.43 -5.47
CA GLY A 148 -12.52 -4.08 -4.15
C GLY A 148 -11.03 -4.43 -3.96
N ARG A 149 -10.25 -4.54 -5.04
CA ARG A 149 -8.78 -4.64 -4.98
C ARG A 149 -8.20 -3.41 -5.68
N ARG A 150 -7.31 -2.71 -4.98
CA ARG A 150 -6.53 -1.59 -5.49
C ARG A 150 -5.06 -1.89 -5.24
N LEU A 151 -4.24 -1.49 -6.19
CA LEU A 151 -2.83 -1.80 -6.22
C LEU A 151 -2.08 -0.53 -6.60
N GLU A 152 -1.07 -0.19 -5.82
CA GLU A 152 -0.19 0.93 -6.11
C GLU A 152 1.25 0.42 -6.14
N ILE A 153 1.91 0.55 -7.29
CA ILE A 153 3.26 0.05 -7.54
C ILE A 153 4.09 1.18 -8.12
N GLY A 154 5.30 1.35 -7.58
CA GLY A 154 6.27 2.35 -8.06
C GLY A 154 7.41 1.78 -8.89
N PHE A 155 7.35 0.49 -9.25
CA PHE A 155 8.42 -0.25 -9.94
C PHE A 155 7.88 -1.02 -11.14
N GLU A 156 8.72 -1.15 -12.16
CA GLU A 156 8.47 -1.96 -13.35
C GLU A 156 9.37 -3.21 -13.38
N PRO A 157 8.95 -4.29 -14.07
CA PRO A 157 9.81 -5.42 -14.35
C PRO A 157 11.13 -4.98 -15.00
N GLY A 158 12.25 -5.30 -14.35
CA GLY A 158 13.59 -4.94 -14.78
C GLY A 158 14.25 -3.81 -14.00
N ASP A 159 13.49 -3.08 -13.17
CA ASP A 159 14.02 -2.07 -12.26
C ASP A 159 14.94 -2.66 -11.18
N GLU A 160 15.83 -1.83 -10.65
CA GLU A 160 16.76 -2.21 -9.59
C GLU A 160 16.28 -1.68 -8.23
N ILE A 161 16.06 -2.61 -7.28
CA ILE A 161 15.76 -2.29 -5.89
C ILE A 161 17.11 -2.11 -5.17
N THR A 162 17.41 -0.86 -4.81
CA THR A 162 18.66 -0.48 -4.15
C THR A 162 18.45 -0.30 -2.64
N SER A 163 19.54 -0.27 -1.88
CA SER A 163 19.50 0.03 -0.44
C SER A 163 19.44 1.52 -0.12
N PHE A 164 19.39 2.40 -1.15
CA PHE A 164 19.40 3.85 -0.95
C PHE A 164 18.04 4.43 -0.55
N TYR A 165 16.96 3.68 -0.80
CA TYR A 165 15.58 4.10 -0.56
C TYR A 165 14.83 3.10 0.32
N ASP A 166 13.61 3.48 0.70
CA ASP A 166 12.70 2.59 1.42
C ASP A 166 12.42 1.31 0.60
N PRO A 167 12.42 0.11 1.22
CA PRO A 167 12.25 -1.14 0.49
C PRO A 167 10.81 -1.40 0.04
N MET A 168 9.85 -0.47 0.21
CA MET A 168 8.48 -0.68 -0.22
C MET A 168 8.37 -0.69 -1.75
N ILE A 169 7.92 -1.80 -2.30
CA ILE A 169 7.79 -2.00 -3.74
C ILE A 169 6.34 -1.91 -4.22
N ALA A 170 5.37 -2.16 -3.34
CA ALA A 170 3.96 -2.05 -3.65
C ALA A 170 3.10 -1.85 -2.40
N LYS A 171 1.89 -1.31 -2.61
CA LYS A 171 0.80 -1.32 -1.64
C LYS A 171 -0.35 -2.12 -2.22
N VAL A 172 -0.80 -3.12 -1.47
CA VAL A 172 -1.99 -3.89 -1.79
C VAL A 172 -3.10 -3.40 -0.88
N VAL A 173 -4.17 -2.86 -1.48
CA VAL A 173 -5.31 -2.34 -0.75
C VAL A 173 -6.52 -3.17 -1.14
N VAL A 174 -7.26 -3.66 -0.15
CA VAL A 174 -8.52 -4.34 -0.39
C VAL A 174 -9.64 -3.69 0.39
N TRP A 175 -10.84 -3.81 -0.14
CA TRP A 175 -12.07 -3.38 0.47
C TRP A 175 -13.11 -4.48 0.41
N ASP A 176 -13.91 -4.63 1.46
CA ASP A 176 -15.11 -5.46 1.47
C ASP A 176 -16.15 -4.91 2.44
N GLU A 177 -17.34 -5.49 2.47
CA GLU A 177 -18.48 -5.02 3.27
C GLU A 177 -18.24 -5.13 4.78
N THR A 178 -17.37 -6.05 5.21
CA THR A 178 -17.01 -6.24 6.62
C THR A 178 -15.51 -6.45 6.76
N ARG A 179 -14.96 -6.09 7.93
CA ARG A 179 -13.56 -6.33 8.29
C ARG A 179 -13.13 -7.77 8.05
N GLY A 180 -13.91 -8.73 8.53
CA GLY A 180 -13.61 -10.16 8.36
C GLY A 180 -13.52 -10.57 6.88
N ARG A 181 -14.40 -10.06 6.01
CA ARG A 181 -14.34 -10.32 4.57
C ARG A 181 -13.14 -9.65 3.92
N ALA A 182 -12.81 -8.42 4.32
CA ALA A 182 -11.61 -7.72 3.86
C ALA A 182 -10.33 -8.47 4.23
N ILE A 183 -10.24 -9.04 5.45
CA ILE A 183 -9.10 -9.89 5.88
C ILE A 183 -8.95 -11.10 4.95
N HIS A 184 -10.03 -11.86 4.73
CA HIS A 184 -10.00 -13.03 3.86
C HIS A 184 -9.62 -12.65 2.43
N LYS A 185 -10.18 -11.55 1.90
CA LYS A 185 -9.83 -11.02 0.58
C LYS A 185 -8.37 -10.61 0.50
N MET A 186 -7.82 -9.95 1.51
CA MET A 186 -6.40 -9.58 1.55
C MET A 186 -5.52 -10.81 1.53
N MET A 187 -5.80 -11.80 2.37
CA MET A 187 -5.03 -13.05 2.43
C MET A 187 -5.06 -13.80 1.10
N SER A 188 -6.21 -13.90 0.44
CA SER A 188 -6.31 -14.48 -0.92
C SER A 188 -5.52 -13.66 -1.94
N THR A 189 -5.63 -12.34 -1.90
CA THR A 189 -4.93 -11.42 -2.81
C THR A 189 -3.42 -11.58 -2.68
N LEU A 190 -2.91 -11.65 -1.46
CA LEU A 190 -1.48 -11.84 -1.17
C LEU A 190 -0.98 -13.22 -1.60
N ARG A 191 -1.76 -14.29 -1.43
CA ARG A 191 -1.38 -15.65 -1.87
C ARG A 191 -1.26 -15.76 -3.38
N ASP A 192 -2.11 -15.06 -4.11
CA ASP A 192 -2.11 -15.03 -5.58
C ASP A 192 -1.16 -13.95 -6.14
N THR A 193 -0.52 -13.16 -5.27
CA THR A 193 0.49 -12.17 -5.64
C THR A 193 1.85 -12.84 -5.80
N ILE A 194 2.52 -12.55 -6.91
CA ILE A 194 3.82 -13.11 -7.24
C ILE A 194 4.81 -11.96 -7.42
N PHE A 195 5.99 -12.10 -6.81
CA PHE A 195 7.17 -11.29 -7.10
C PHE A 195 8.33 -12.23 -7.39
N PHE A 196 9.04 -11.96 -8.49
CA PHE A 196 10.21 -12.69 -8.92
C PHE A 196 11.42 -11.75 -8.95
N GLY A 197 12.61 -12.28 -8.66
CA GLY A 197 13.88 -11.53 -8.60
C GLY A 197 14.26 -11.07 -7.20
N VAL A 198 13.30 -10.66 -6.37
CA VAL A 198 13.53 -10.26 -4.97
C VAL A 198 12.67 -11.04 -3.99
N LYS A 199 13.12 -11.13 -2.73
CA LYS A 199 12.31 -11.64 -1.63
C LYS A 199 11.38 -10.54 -1.13
N THR A 200 10.19 -10.93 -0.67
CA THR A 200 9.20 -10.01 -0.13
C THR A 200 8.70 -10.45 1.24
N ASN A 201 8.14 -9.50 1.98
CA ASN A 201 7.47 -9.75 3.26
C ASN A 201 6.06 -10.37 3.12
N ILE A 202 5.60 -10.74 1.92
CA ILE A 202 4.26 -11.32 1.67
C ILE A 202 3.93 -12.49 2.61
N PRO A 203 4.84 -13.47 2.84
CA PRO A 203 4.55 -14.56 3.77
C PRO A 203 4.28 -14.06 5.19
N LEU A 204 5.02 -13.04 5.66
CA LEU A 204 4.82 -12.44 6.98
C LEU A 204 3.46 -11.73 7.07
N LEU A 205 3.07 -11.00 6.03
CA LEU A 205 1.76 -10.34 5.95
C LEU A 205 0.62 -11.36 6.11
N ILE A 206 0.71 -12.50 5.41
CA ILE A 206 -0.31 -13.57 5.50
C ILE A 206 -0.39 -14.14 6.92
N GLU A 207 0.75 -14.41 7.56
CA GLU A 207 0.80 -14.92 8.94
C GLU A 207 0.20 -13.91 9.93
N MET A 208 0.55 -12.62 9.80
CA MET A 208 -0.02 -11.56 10.64
C MET A 208 -1.54 -11.44 10.48
N LEU A 209 -2.04 -11.44 9.24
CA LEU A 209 -3.49 -11.38 8.95
C LEU A 209 -4.26 -12.60 9.49
N SER A 210 -3.59 -13.77 9.56
CA SER A 210 -4.18 -15.00 10.09
C SER A 210 -4.09 -15.14 11.61
N HIS A 211 -3.35 -14.25 12.28
CA HIS A 211 -3.14 -14.32 13.71
C HIS A 211 -4.40 -13.95 14.48
N THR A 212 -4.70 -14.68 15.57
CA THR A 212 -5.93 -14.52 16.36
C THR A 212 -6.15 -13.08 16.81
N GLN A 213 -5.12 -12.43 17.36
CA GLN A 213 -5.24 -11.01 17.75
C GLN A 213 -5.64 -10.14 16.57
N PHE A 214 -5.06 -10.35 15.37
CA PHE A 214 -5.40 -9.60 14.16
C PHE A 214 -6.86 -9.73 13.79
N ILE A 215 -7.37 -10.95 13.82
CA ILE A 215 -8.77 -11.27 13.53
C ILE A 215 -9.70 -10.60 14.56
N GLU A 216 -9.33 -10.63 15.84
CA GLU A 216 -10.14 -10.09 16.94
C GLU A 216 -10.09 -8.56 17.07
N GLY A 217 -9.13 -7.89 16.43
CA GLY A 217 -9.00 -6.43 16.57
C GLY A 217 -8.26 -5.99 17.84
N SER A 218 -7.51 -6.89 18.49
CA SER A 218 -6.85 -6.66 19.79
C SER A 218 -5.36 -6.31 19.68
N MET A 219 -4.98 -5.64 18.59
CA MET A 219 -3.58 -5.32 18.28
C MET A 219 -3.06 -4.23 19.19
N THR A 220 -1.76 -4.29 19.44
CA THR A 220 -1.02 -3.19 20.03
C THR A 220 0.16 -2.83 19.13
N THR A 221 0.79 -1.68 19.37
CA THR A 221 2.03 -1.27 18.70
C THR A 221 3.18 -2.25 18.89
N LYS A 222 3.08 -3.18 19.85
CA LYS A 222 4.05 -4.25 20.11
C LYS A 222 3.72 -5.57 19.42
N PHE A 223 2.60 -5.66 18.69
CA PHE A 223 2.14 -6.90 18.06
C PHE A 223 3.24 -7.61 17.26
N VAL A 224 3.91 -6.90 16.35
CA VAL A 224 4.97 -7.50 15.52
C VAL A 224 6.18 -7.92 16.35
N GLU A 225 6.54 -7.13 17.37
CA GLU A 225 7.66 -7.46 18.28
C GLU A 225 7.34 -8.70 19.14
N SER A 226 6.12 -8.79 19.67
CA SER A 226 5.70 -9.89 20.54
C SER A 226 5.60 -11.23 19.81
N PHE A 227 5.09 -11.25 18.57
CA PHE A 227 4.78 -12.50 17.86
C PHE A 227 5.72 -12.83 16.71
N PHE A 228 6.40 -11.84 16.14
CA PHE A 228 7.17 -11.98 14.90
C PHE A 228 8.59 -11.38 14.97
N SER A 229 9.12 -11.12 16.17
CA SER A 229 10.46 -10.52 16.35
C SER A 229 11.60 -11.33 15.71
N GLN A 230 11.50 -12.65 15.68
CA GLN A 230 12.50 -13.54 15.06
C GLN A 230 12.27 -13.78 13.56
N GLY A 231 11.24 -13.15 12.98
CA GLY A 231 10.76 -13.45 11.64
C GLY A 231 10.06 -14.81 11.56
N LEU A 232 9.87 -15.29 10.34
CA LEU A 232 9.22 -16.57 10.09
C LEU A 232 10.21 -17.74 10.14
N LYS A 233 9.72 -18.90 10.57
CA LYS A 233 10.47 -20.16 10.46
C LYS A 233 10.49 -20.60 9.00
N LYS A 234 11.68 -20.92 8.48
CA LYS A 234 11.82 -21.48 7.13
C LYS A 234 11.13 -22.83 7.07
N LYS A 235 10.20 -22.99 6.13
CA LYS A 235 9.67 -24.30 5.78
C LYS A 235 10.72 -25.06 4.98
N GLU A 236 11.03 -26.29 5.38
CA GLU A 236 11.90 -27.14 4.58
C GLU A 236 11.21 -27.48 3.25
N ARG A 237 11.86 -27.09 2.15
CA ARG A 237 11.42 -27.47 0.80
C ARG A 237 11.98 -28.84 0.45
N SER A 238 11.15 -29.67 -0.16
CA SER A 238 11.53 -30.96 -0.72
C SER A 238 12.62 -30.82 -1.79
N SER A 239 13.34 -31.91 -2.07
CA SER A 239 14.34 -31.96 -3.14
C SER A 239 13.72 -31.66 -4.51
N PHE A 240 12.48 -32.11 -4.73
CA PHE A 240 11.71 -31.83 -5.94
C PHE A 240 11.45 -30.32 -6.11
N GLU A 241 10.94 -29.65 -5.08
CA GLU A 241 10.66 -28.20 -5.13
C GLU A 241 11.93 -27.38 -5.36
N LYS A 242 13.05 -27.78 -4.75
CA LYS A 242 14.36 -27.13 -4.98
C LYS A 242 14.82 -27.29 -6.43
N LYS A 243 14.67 -28.49 -7.00
CA LYS A 243 15.03 -28.76 -8.40
C LYS A 243 14.14 -27.98 -9.37
N LEU A 244 12.83 -28.04 -9.18
CA LEU A 244 11.84 -27.32 -9.98
C LEU A 244 12.09 -25.80 -9.94
N ALA A 245 12.32 -25.23 -8.75
CA ALA A 245 12.60 -23.80 -8.61
C ALA A 245 13.88 -23.38 -9.36
N LYS A 246 14.94 -24.20 -9.33
CA LYS A 246 16.17 -23.94 -10.07
C LYS A 246 15.95 -23.99 -11.59
N GLU A 247 15.20 -24.98 -12.06
CA GLU A 247 14.90 -25.16 -13.48
C GLU A 247 14.04 -24.01 -14.03
N LEU A 248 13.01 -23.62 -13.28
CA LEU A 248 12.17 -22.46 -13.62
C LEU A 248 12.95 -21.15 -13.59
N TYR A 249 13.85 -20.95 -12.61
CA TYR A 249 14.67 -19.74 -12.52
C TYR A 249 15.48 -19.47 -13.79
N HIS A 250 16.01 -20.52 -14.45
CA HIS A 250 16.73 -20.39 -15.70
C HIS A 250 15.84 -20.11 -16.92
N GLN A 251 14.53 -20.41 -16.84
CA GLN A 251 13.56 -20.19 -17.91
C GLN A 251 12.92 -18.80 -17.88
N PHE A 252 13.07 -18.04 -16.79
CA PHE A 252 12.68 -16.64 -16.72
C PHE A 252 13.91 -15.77 -17.04
N PRO A 253 14.18 -15.43 -18.32
CA PRO A 253 15.25 -14.51 -18.63
C PRO A 253 14.96 -13.19 -17.92
N CYS A 254 15.82 -12.86 -16.97
CA CYS A 254 15.86 -11.54 -16.35
C CYS A 254 16.31 -10.57 -17.45
N GLY A 255 15.36 -10.09 -18.26
CA GLY A 255 15.56 -9.18 -19.40
C GLY A 255 16.81 -9.45 -20.23
N SER A 256 16.70 -10.28 -21.26
CA SER A 256 17.58 -10.10 -22.42
C SER A 256 17.26 -8.74 -23.02
N SER A 257 18.21 -7.83 -22.87
CA SER A 257 18.34 -6.62 -23.66
C SER A 257 18.07 -6.90 -25.13
N SER A 258 17.40 -5.96 -25.77
CA SER A 258 17.42 -5.75 -27.21
C SER A 258 18.83 -5.96 -27.79
N THR A 259 18.97 -6.99 -28.62
CA THR A 259 19.97 -7.16 -29.67
C THR A 259 19.24 -7.93 -30.78
N GLY A 260 19.24 -7.59 -32.06
CA GLY A 260 19.94 -6.60 -32.88
C GLY A 260 19.60 -6.95 -34.34
N PHE A 261 19.53 -5.92 -35.17
CA PHE A 261 19.12 -5.90 -36.58
C PHE A 261 19.98 -6.75 -37.55
N LEU A 262 19.39 -7.02 -38.75
CA LEU A 262 19.93 -7.51 -40.04
C LEU A 262 20.01 -9.05 -40.20
N SER A 263 19.56 -9.71 -41.28
CA SER A 263 19.05 -9.29 -42.60
C SER A 263 18.43 -10.51 -43.30
N GLU A 264 17.29 -10.36 -43.97
CA GLU A 264 17.03 -11.01 -45.25
C GLU A 264 15.90 -10.25 -45.94
N GLY A 265 16.24 -9.59 -47.05
CA GLY A 265 15.32 -8.76 -47.80
C GLY A 265 14.64 -9.55 -48.91
N SER A 266 13.34 -9.32 -49.09
CA SER A 266 12.72 -9.24 -50.42
C SER A 266 11.32 -8.60 -50.34
N THR A 267 11.23 -7.41 -50.95
CA THR A 267 10.13 -6.90 -51.80
C THR A 267 8.74 -6.57 -51.23
N SER A 268 8.46 -5.24 -51.32
CA SER A 268 7.29 -4.57 -51.91
C SER A 268 5.92 -4.57 -51.22
N GLY A 269 5.40 -3.37 -50.95
CA GLY A 269 3.98 -3.08 -50.76
C GLY A 269 3.75 -1.95 -49.76
N GLY A 270 3.12 -0.85 -50.19
CA GLY A 270 2.96 0.37 -49.40
C GLY A 270 1.70 0.43 -48.53
N ASP A 271 1.62 1.57 -47.86
CA ASP A 271 0.49 2.25 -47.22
C ASP A 271 0.09 1.95 -45.75
N GLU A 272 0.24 3.04 -44.98
CA GLU A 272 -0.52 3.52 -43.82
C GLU A 272 -0.72 2.61 -42.59
N MET A 273 0.04 2.90 -41.52
CA MET A 273 -0.32 2.52 -40.16
C MET A 273 -0.13 3.71 -39.21
N THR A 274 -1.22 4.06 -38.56
CA THR A 274 -1.43 5.12 -37.57
C THR A 274 -0.36 5.17 -36.47
N SER A 275 0.18 6.36 -36.23
CA SER A 275 1.00 6.70 -35.06
C SER A 275 0.24 6.37 -33.75
N PRO A 276 0.88 5.69 -32.77
CA PRO A 276 0.38 5.70 -31.41
C PRO A 276 0.66 7.10 -30.84
N ALA A 277 -0.38 7.75 -30.31
CA ALA A 277 -0.28 9.04 -29.66
C ALA A 277 0.85 9.04 -28.62
N GLU A 278 1.88 9.85 -28.84
CA GLU A 278 2.95 10.08 -27.89
C GLU A 278 2.37 10.60 -26.58
N ASN A 279 2.70 9.94 -25.47
CA ASN A 279 2.34 10.40 -24.14
C ASN A 279 3.03 11.75 -23.88
N PRO A 280 2.29 12.86 -23.73
CA PRO A 280 2.86 14.21 -23.60
C PRO A 280 3.67 14.41 -22.30
N TRP A 281 3.67 13.43 -21.39
CA TRP A 281 4.36 13.51 -20.10
C TRP A 281 5.67 12.72 -20.02
N ALA A 282 6.05 11.99 -21.08
CA ALA A 282 7.21 11.08 -21.06
C ALA A 282 8.56 11.79 -20.82
N HIS A 283 8.68 13.07 -21.16
CA HIS A 283 9.94 13.81 -21.11
C HIS A 283 10.08 14.79 -19.94
N ALA A 284 9.06 14.94 -19.09
CA ALA A 284 9.06 15.97 -18.04
C ALA A 284 9.79 15.55 -16.75
N TRP A 285 10.04 14.26 -16.52
CA TRP A 285 10.47 13.76 -15.20
C TRP A 285 11.97 13.45 -15.04
N ARG A 286 12.77 13.62 -16.10
CA ARG A 286 14.22 13.37 -16.03
C ARG A 286 15.00 14.57 -16.56
N LYS A 287 15.01 15.65 -15.78
CA LYS A 287 16.11 16.64 -15.69
C LYS A 287 15.77 17.66 -14.61
N GLY A 288 16.49 17.54 -13.49
CA GLY A 288 16.44 18.42 -12.31
C GLY A 288 17.42 17.87 -11.30
#